data_AF-A0A6A4IF44-F1
#
_entry.id   AF-A0A6A4IF44-F1
#
_cell.length_a   1.000
_cell.length_b   1.000
_cell.length_c   1.000
_cell.angle_alpha   90.00
_cell.angle_beta   90.00
_cell.angle_gamma   90.00
#
_symmetry.space_group_name_H-M   'P 1'
#
loop_
_entity.id
_entity.type
_entity.pdbx_description
1 polymer ?
#
loop_
_entity_poly.entity_id
_entity_poly.type
_entity_poly.pdbx_seq_one_letter_code
_entity_poly.pdbx_strand_id
1 'polypeptide(L)'
;EAQVKSLEAQISELTRQKDAKLVELVSFRNILPPIHRIPAEILSNIFELACLPEDGIFQSKHTIVLYTHNLSSVCALWRKVALATPRLW
;
A
#
# COMPACT_ATOMS: atom_id res chain seq x y z
N GLU A 1 38.10 29.52 -12.88
CA GLU A 1 36.95 29.19 -13.76
C GLU A 1 36.85 27.73 -14.15
N ALA A 2 37.91 27.07 -14.66
CA ALA A 2 37.84 25.66 -15.09
C ALA A 2 37.48 24.67 -13.96
N GLN A 3 38.01 24.86 -12.76
CA GLN A 3 37.69 24.02 -11.59
C GLN A 3 36.24 24.20 -11.12
N VAL A 4 35.71 25.43 -11.17
CA VAL A 4 34.31 25.72 -10.82
C VAL A 4 33.36 25.02 -11.80
N LYS A 5 33.61 25.15 -13.11
CA LYS A 5 32.84 24.44 -14.15
C LYS A 5 32.89 22.92 -13.99
N SER A 6 34.04 22.37 -13.60
CA SER A 6 34.19 20.93 -13.35
C SER A 6 33.35 20.46 -12.16
N LEU A 7 33.32 21.22 -11.07
CA LEU A 7 32.51 20.89 -9.90
C LEU A 7 31.01 21.02 -10.18
N GLU A 8 30.60 22.04 -10.93
CA GLU A 8 29.20 22.20 -11.36
C GLU A 8 28.72 21.02 -12.22
N ALA A 9 29.56 20.54 -13.15
CA ALA A 9 29.26 19.35 -13.95
C ALA A 9 29.11 18.09 -13.08
N GLN A 10 29.98 17.91 -12.07
CA GLN A 10 29.88 16.79 -11.13
C GLN A 10 28.60 16.85 -10.27
N ILE A 11 28.21 18.04 -9.80
CA ILE A 11 26.96 18.22 -9.05
C ILE A 11 25.76 17.88 -9.93
N SER A 12 25.75 18.34 -11.17
CA SER A 12 24.67 18.05 -12.12
C SER A 12 24.52 16.55 -12.38
N GLU A 13 25.64 15.86 -12.61
CA GLU A 13 25.63 14.43 -12.85
C GLU A 13 25.19 13.64 -11.61
N LEU A 14 25.69 13.98 -10.42
CA LEU A 14 25.26 13.34 -9.17
C LEU A 14 23.77 13.58 -8.88
N THR A 15 23.26 14.78 -9.20
CA THR A 15 21.83 15.10 -9.05
C THR A 15 20.99 14.23 -9.97
N ARG A 16 21.40 14.09 -11.24
CA ARG A 16 20.74 13.22 -12.21
C ARG A 16 20.72 11.76 -11.76
N GLN A 17 21.83 11.26 -11.24
CA GLN A 17 21.91 9.90 -10.70
C GLN A 17 21.03 9.70 -9.47
N LYS A 18 20.97 10.69 -8.57
CA LYS A 18 20.07 10.67 -7.41
C LYS A 18 18.61 10.58 -7.86
N ASP A 19 18.21 11.39 -8.82
CA ASP A 19 16.83 11.45 -9.30
C ASP A 19 16.42 10.14 -9.98
N ALA A 20 17.31 9.56 -10.79
CA ALA A 20 17.09 8.24 -11.40
C ALA A 20 16.88 7.13 -10.33
N LYS A 21 17.71 7.10 -9.29
CA LYS A 21 17.55 6.16 -8.16
C LYS A 21 16.26 6.41 -7.38
N LEU A 22 15.83 7.66 -7.24
CA LEU A 22 14.59 7.98 -6.53
C LEU A 22 13.36 7.48 -7.31
N VAL A 23 13.36 7.61 -8.64
CA VAL A 23 12.33 7.03 -9.51
C VAL A 23 12.28 5.51 -9.35
N GLU A 24 13.44 4.85 -9.32
CA GLU A 24 13.55 3.41 -9.08
C GLU A 24 12.97 3.01 -7.71
N LEU A 25 13.33 3.71 -6.64
CA LEU A 25 12.79 3.45 -5.29
C LEU A 25 11.27 3.63 -5.21
N VAL A 26 10.71 4.63 -5.89
CA VAL A 26 9.25 4.83 -5.97
C VAL A 26 8.57 3.63 -6.62
N SER A 27 9.21 2.99 -7.62
CA SER A 27 8.68 1.78 -8.25
C SER A 27 8.60 0.58 -7.29
N PHE A 28 9.56 0.47 -6.37
CA PHE A 28 9.61 -0.60 -5.36
C PHE A 28 8.80 -0.30 -4.10
N ARG A 29 8.32 0.94 -3.92
CA ARG A 29 7.56 1.36 -2.73
C ARG A 29 6.30 0.53 -2.49
N ASN A 30 5.72 -0.05 -3.55
CA ASN A 30 4.54 -0.91 -3.45
C ASN A 30 4.87 -2.41 -3.37
N ILE A 31 6.16 -2.79 -3.33
CA ILE A 31 6.62 -4.19 -3.29
C ILE A 31 7.30 -4.51 -1.96
N LEU A 32 7.97 -3.51 -1.37
CA LEU A 32 8.67 -3.63 -0.09
C LEU A 32 7.76 -3.79 1.15
N PRO A 33 6.52 -3.27 1.20
CA PRO A 33 5.71 -3.38 2.42
C PRO A 33 5.39 -4.86 2.73
N PRO A 34 5.48 -5.28 4.00
CA PRO A 34 5.19 -6.66 4.43
C PRO A 34 3.82 -7.17 3.96
N ILE A 35 2.84 -6.26 3.80
CA ILE A 35 1.48 -6.61 3.41
C ILE A 35 1.36 -7.26 2.03
N HIS A 36 2.33 -7.04 1.13
CA HIS A 36 2.39 -7.72 -0.16
C HIS A 36 2.99 -9.14 -0.07
N ARG A 37 3.54 -9.52 1.08
CA ARG A 37 4.11 -10.85 1.36
C ARG A 37 3.19 -11.73 2.19
N ILE A 38 2.10 -11.17 2.72
CA ILE A 38 1.10 -11.92 3.48
C ILE A 38 0.25 -12.71 2.47
N PRO A 39 0.07 -14.03 2.66
CA PRO A 39 -0.86 -14.82 1.86
C PRO A 39 -2.28 -14.24 1.92
N ALA A 40 -3.02 -14.36 0.83
CA ALA A 40 -4.36 -13.77 0.73
C ALA A 40 -5.30 -14.30 1.82
N GLU A 41 -5.13 -15.56 2.23
CA GLU A 41 -5.88 -16.25 3.28
C GLU A 41 -5.65 -15.65 4.67
N ILE A 42 -4.41 -15.23 4.96
CA ILE A 42 -4.09 -14.57 6.22
C ILE A 42 -4.65 -13.16 6.22
N LEU A 43 -4.55 -12.46 5.09
CA LEU A 43 -5.11 -11.11 4.94
C LEU A 43 -6.65 -11.12 5.04
N SER A 44 -7.33 -12.12 4.48
CA SER A 44 -8.78 -12.28 4.63
C SER A 44 -9.19 -12.54 6.07
N ASN A 45 -8.46 -13.39 6.81
CA ASN A 45 -8.71 -13.62 8.24
C ASN A 45 -8.56 -12.33 9.06
N ILE A 46 -7.54 -11.50 8.77
CA ILE A 46 -7.38 -10.19 9.42
C ILE A 46 -8.57 -9.29 9.13
N PHE A 47 -9.05 -9.24 7.89
CA PHE A 47 -10.20 -8.41 7.51
C PHE A 47 -11.47 -8.83 8.25
N GLU A 48 -11.73 -10.12 8.36
CA GLU A 48 -12.91 -10.62 9.09
C GLU A 48 -12.86 -10.26 10.56
N LEU A 49 -11.70 -10.42 11.20
CA LEU A 49 -11.49 -10.04 12.60
C LEU A 49 -11.62 -8.53 12.80
N ALA A 50 -11.09 -7.73 11.87
CA ALA A 50 -11.14 -6.27 11.94
C ALA A 50 -12.55 -5.70 11.68
N CYS A 51 -13.37 -6.42 10.90
CA CYS A 51 -14.76 -6.04 10.66
C CYS A 51 -15.70 -6.56 11.75
N LEU A 52 -15.26 -7.46 12.63
CA LEU A 52 -16.08 -7.99 13.70
C LEU A 52 -16.29 -6.89 14.76
N PRO A 53 -17.52 -6.49 15.06
CA PRO A 53 -17.80 -5.53 16.13
C PRO A 53 -17.44 -6.15 17.50
N GLU A 54 -17.09 -5.31 18.48
CA GLU A 54 -16.60 -5.74 19.80
C GLU A 54 -17.61 -6.61 20.56
N ASP A 55 -18.91 -6.37 20.35
CA ASP A 55 -20.01 -7.16 20.92
C ASP A 55 -20.38 -8.40 20.05
N GLY A 56 -19.70 -8.60 18.91
CA GLY A 56 -19.98 -9.64 17.94
C GLY A 56 -21.27 -9.42 17.14
N ILE A 57 -21.97 -8.29 17.34
CA ILE A 57 -23.26 -7.99 16.72
C ILE A 57 -23.09 -6.86 15.69
N PHE A 58 -23.29 -7.18 14.41
CA PHE A 58 -23.33 -6.15 13.37
C PHE A 58 -24.56 -5.26 13.54
N GLN A 59 -24.36 -4.07 14.12
CA GLN A 59 -25.46 -3.19 14.54
C GLN A 59 -26.23 -2.55 13.35
N SER A 60 -25.73 -2.64 12.11
CA SER A 60 -26.51 -2.26 10.93
C SER A 60 -25.90 -2.74 9.61
N LYS A 61 -26.71 -2.80 8.53
CA LYS A 61 -26.21 -3.00 7.15
C LYS A 61 -25.26 -1.88 6.70
N HIS A 62 -25.46 -0.65 7.17
CA HIS A 62 -24.58 0.48 6.85
C HIS A 62 -23.17 0.31 7.42
N THR A 63 -23.05 -0.34 8.57
CA THR A 63 -21.78 -0.63 9.23
C THR A 63 -20.93 -1.60 8.39
N ILE A 64 -21.52 -2.68 7.88
CA ILE A 64 -20.82 -3.65 7.00
C ILE A 64 -20.35 -2.98 5.70
N VAL A 65 -21.22 -2.17 5.08
CA VAL A 65 -20.87 -1.43 3.85
C VAL A 65 -19.72 -0.46 4.09
N LEU A 66 -19.71 0.23 5.23
CA LEU A 66 -18.62 1.16 5.58
C LEU A 66 -17.29 0.42 5.77
N TYR A 67 -17.27 -0.70 6.49
CA TYR A 67 -16.05 -1.47 6.73
C TYR A 67 -15.48 -2.07 5.43
N THR A 68 -16.33 -2.72 4.63
CA THR A 68 -15.93 -3.30 3.34
C THR A 68 -15.45 -2.23 2.36
N HIS A 69 -16.08 -1.04 2.36
CA HIS A 69 -15.62 0.10 1.58
C HIS A 69 -14.24 0.59 2.03
N ASN A 70 -14.04 0.76 3.35
CA ASN A 70 -12.78 1.21 3.92
C ASN A 70 -11.63 0.24 3.60
N LEU A 71 -11.86 -1.07 3.70
CA LEU A 71 -10.86 -2.07 3.31
C LEU A 71 -10.55 -2.02 1.80
N SER A 72 -11.60 -1.90 0.98
CA SER A 72 -11.47 -1.90 -0.49
C SER A 72 -10.86 -0.60 -1.05
N SER A 73 -10.77 0.47 -0.27
CA SER A 73 -10.21 1.76 -0.68
C SER A 73 -8.70 1.90 -0.38
N VAL A 74 -8.12 1.02 0.45
CA VAL A 74 -6.69 1.10 0.84
C VAL A 74 -5.74 0.90 -0.34
N CYS A 75 -5.85 -0.22 -1.05
CA CYS A 75 -5.02 -0.51 -2.23
C CYS A 75 -5.65 -1.60 -3.12
N ALA A 76 -5.08 -1.81 -4.31
CA ALA A 76 -5.56 -2.81 -5.26
C ALA A 76 -5.52 -4.25 -4.71
N LEU A 77 -4.50 -4.59 -3.92
CA LEU A 77 -4.39 -5.91 -3.28
C LEU A 77 -5.52 -6.14 -2.27
N TRP A 78 -5.75 -5.17 -1.38
CA TRP A 78 -6.81 -5.27 -0.36
C TRP A 78 -8.18 -5.38 -0.99
N ARG A 79 -8.45 -4.57 -2.03
CA ARG A 79 -9.69 -4.67 -2.81
C ARG A 79 -9.88 -6.07 -3.41
N LYS A 80 -8.82 -6.63 -4.01
CA LYS A 80 -8.88 -7.98 -4.59
C LYS A 80 -9.21 -9.03 -3.53
N VAL A 81 -8.56 -8.97 -2.37
CA VAL A 81 -8.80 -9.92 -1.27
C VAL A 81 -10.20 -9.73 -0.66
N ALA A 82 -10.64 -8.49 -0.44
CA ALA A 82 -11.95 -8.21 0.12
C ALA A 82 -13.10 -8.70 -0.78
N LEU A 83 -12.99 -8.50 -2.10
CA LEU A 83 -13.95 -9.03 -3.07
C LEU A 83 -13.92 -10.56 -3.17
N ALA A 84 -12.76 -11.18 -2.94
CA ALA A 84 -12.59 -12.63 -2.94
C ALA A 84 -13.00 -13.29 -1.61
N THR A 85 -13.43 -12.53 -0.61
CA THR A 85 -13.80 -13.04 0.72
C THR A 85 -15.30 -12.82 0.97
N PRO A 86 -16.19 -13.77 0.59
CA PRO A 86 -17.64 -13.62 0.73
C PRO A 86 -18.10 -13.34 2.16
N ARG A 87 -17.35 -13.77 3.17
CA ARG A 87 -17.68 -13.59 4.60
C ARG A 87 -17.61 -12.13 5.08
N LEU A 88 -17.07 -11.22 4.28
CA LEU A 88 -17.04 -9.79 4.60
C LEU A 88 -18.32 -9.05 4.20
N TRP A 89 -19.19 -9.66 3.40
CA TRP A 89 -20.39 -9.06 2.80
C TRP A 89 -21.67 -9.63 3.41
#